data_AF-A0A822BI19-F1
#
_entry.id   AF-A0A822BI19-F1
#
_cell.length_a   1.000
_cell.length_b   1.000
_cell.length_c   1.000
_cell.angle_alpha   90.00
_cell.angle_beta   90.00
_cell.angle_gamma   90.00
#
_symmetry.space_group_name_H-M   'P 1'
#
loop_
_entity.id
_entity.type
_entity.pdbx_description
1 polymer ?
#
loop_
_entity_poly.entity_id
_entity_poly.type
_entity_poly.pdbx_seq_one_letter_code
_entity_poly.pdbx_strand_id
1 'polypeptide(L)'
;MDSTLNNTQNDLPSNQLLTNSIIEESIVNKRLRDNYEKEIECLQKQLININNYSSTMNSENNNSYSSFSQWYLSNELSNKSEERQAFIDQLKQEFIRINTLVSEANTISEEMQRQIIYNVILQIPVSYLKPSERSINNLCVPAIQVKRGGNSLTQIWDVEKFESQLNHMKNLHTKWIIADNKTEFLTQALKRNNPFFDEQSNSFIGVANIYLKALFYDTKIDYTVPIFNTQGEVI
;
A
#
# COMPACT_ATOMS: atom_id res chain seq x y z
N MET A 1 33.27 58.98 -47.99
CA MET A 1 31.94 59.02 -48.61
C MET A 1 31.66 57.61 -49.09
N ASP A 2 31.39 56.68 -48.17
CA ASP A 2 30.09 56.41 -47.50
C ASP A 2 29.37 55.29 -48.26
N SER A 3 29.30 54.08 -47.69
CA SER A 3 28.11 53.45 -47.07
C SER A 3 27.16 52.83 -48.13
N THR A 4 26.69 51.58 -48.10
CA THR A 4 26.05 50.77 -47.04
C THR A 4 25.99 49.29 -47.51
N LEU A 5 26.43 48.31 -46.72
CA LEU A 5 25.63 47.45 -45.82
C LEU A 5 24.41 46.76 -46.47
N ASN A 6 24.47 45.43 -46.55
CA ASN A 6 23.44 44.56 -45.95
C ASN A 6 23.96 43.12 -45.82
N ASN A 7 24.42 42.80 -44.61
CA ASN A 7 24.61 41.45 -44.08
C ASN A 7 23.25 41.01 -43.52
N THR A 8 22.66 39.94 -44.06
CA THR A 8 21.61 39.17 -43.38
C THR A 8 22.21 37.86 -42.89
N GLN A 9 22.75 37.94 -41.67
CA GLN A 9 23.18 36.81 -40.87
C GLN A 9 21.91 36.13 -40.33
N ASN A 10 21.53 35.00 -40.91
CA ASN A 10 20.43 34.16 -40.45
C ASN A 10 20.93 33.25 -39.33
N ASP A 11 20.88 33.73 -38.09
CA ASP A 11 21.06 32.90 -36.90
C ASP A 11 19.72 32.23 -36.54
N LEU A 12 19.55 30.95 -36.89
CA LEU A 12 18.49 30.10 -36.31
C LEU A 12 18.98 29.52 -34.95
N PRO A 13 18.17 29.57 -33.88
CA PRO A 13 18.65 29.36 -32.51
C PRO A 13 18.80 27.86 -32.17
N SER A 14 19.95 27.52 -31.58
CA SER A 14 20.37 26.16 -31.18
C SER A 14 19.38 25.41 -30.27
N ASN A 15 18.43 26.09 -29.64
CA ASN A 15 17.36 25.47 -28.84
C ASN A 15 16.36 24.65 -29.66
N GLN A 16 16.10 25.04 -30.92
CA GLN A 16 15.16 24.30 -31.78
C GLN A 16 15.73 22.94 -32.22
N LEU A 17 17.05 22.85 -32.39
CA LEU A 17 17.73 21.60 -32.74
C LEU A 17 17.68 20.56 -31.61
N LEU A 18 17.86 20.99 -30.35
CA LEU A 18 17.76 20.10 -29.19
C LEU A 18 16.34 19.59 -28.98
N THR A 19 15.33 20.46 -29.13
CA THR A 19 13.93 20.05 -29.00
C THR A 19 13.54 19.08 -30.11
N ASN A 20 14.02 19.30 -31.33
CA ASN A 20 13.76 18.40 -32.46
C ASN A 20 14.40 17.03 -32.24
N SER A 21 15.61 16.96 -31.68
CA SER A 21 16.28 15.69 -31.33
C SER A 21 15.52 14.90 -30.26
N ILE A 22 15.02 15.56 -29.22
CA ILE A 22 14.23 14.91 -28.15
C ILE A 22 12.88 14.41 -28.70
N ILE A 23 12.25 15.20 -29.58
CA ILE A 23 11.01 14.81 -30.24
C ILE A 23 11.26 13.59 -31.14
N GLU A 24 12.36 13.55 -31.90
CA GLU A 24 12.71 12.40 -32.74
C GLU A 24 12.95 11.13 -31.91
N GLU A 25 13.69 11.22 -30.81
CA GLU A 25 13.94 10.08 -29.92
C GLU A 25 12.63 9.57 -29.27
N SER A 26 11.72 10.47 -28.92
CA SER A 26 10.38 10.09 -28.42
C SER A 26 9.54 9.36 -29.48
N ILE A 27 9.64 9.78 -30.75
CA ILE A 27 8.92 9.16 -31.86
C ILE A 27 9.49 7.77 -32.16
N VAL A 28 10.81 7.61 -32.11
CA VAL A 28 11.47 6.31 -32.30
C VAL A 28 11.09 5.33 -31.19
N ASN A 29 11.12 5.75 -29.93
CA ASN A 29 10.70 4.91 -28.80
C ASN A 29 9.21 4.53 -28.87
N LYS A 30 8.35 5.46 -29.30
CA LYS A 30 6.93 5.16 -29.52
C LYS A 30 6.73 4.14 -30.65
N ARG A 31 7.45 4.28 -31.77
CA ARG A 31 7.42 3.30 -32.88
C ARG A 31 7.93 1.93 -32.47
N LEU A 32 8.99 1.87 -31.66
CA LEU A 32 9.48 0.62 -31.09
C LEU A 32 8.43 -0.03 -30.20
N ARG A 33 7.82 0.74 -29.30
CA ARG A 33 6.72 0.27 -28.44
C ARG A 33 5.55 -0.28 -29.27
N ASP A 34 5.12 0.46 -30.30
CA ASP A 34 4.00 0.05 -31.17
C ASP A 34 4.33 -1.21 -31.98
N ASN A 35 5.61 -1.40 -32.38
CA ASN A 35 6.04 -2.63 -33.04
C ASN A 35 6.01 -3.83 -32.10
N TYR A 36 6.53 -3.69 -30.87
CA TYR A 36 6.46 -4.76 -29.88
C TYR A 36 5.01 -5.07 -29.47
N GLU A 37 4.15 -4.05 -29.38
CA GLU A 37 2.73 -4.22 -29.09
C GLU A 37 2.02 -5.00 -30.20
N LYS A 38 2.31 -4.70 -31.47
CA LYS A 38 1.80 -5.47 -32.62
C LYS A 38 2.35 -6.90 -32.68
N GLU A 39 3.62 -7.09 -32.34
CA GLU A 39 4.24 -8.42 -32.30
C GLU A 39 3.59 -9.28 -31.21
N ILE A 40 3.37 -8.72 -30.02
CA ILE A 40 2.66 -9.37 -28.92
C ILE A 40 1.22 -9.70 -29.33
N GLU A 41 0.49 -8.77 -29.95
CA GLU A 41 -0.87 -9.04 -30.44
C GLU A 41 -0.91 -10.13 -31.51
N CYS A 42 0.07 -10.15 -32.42
CA CYS A 42 0.16 -11.17 -33.46
C CYS A 42 0.41 -12.55 -32.84
N LEU A 43 1.33 -12.63 -31.87
CA LEU A 43 1.61 -13.86 -31.11
C LEU A 43 0.38 -14.33 -30.33
N GLN A 44 -0.35 -13.42 -29.67
CA GLN A 44 -1.59 -13.74 -28.98
C GLN A 44 -2.67 -14.26 -29.95
N LYS A 45 -2.86 -13.60 -31.10
CA LYS A 45 -3.79 -14.04 -32.14
C LYS A 45 -3.40 -15.39 -32.75
N GLN A 46 -2.10 -15.64 -32.95
CA GLN A 46 -1.60 -16.93 -33.39
C GLN A 46 -1.89 -18.04 -32.37
N LEU A 47 -1.68 -17.79 -31.08
CA LEU A 47 -2.02 -18.74 -30.01
C LEU A 47 -3.54 -19.03 -29.95
N ILE A 48 -4.38 -18.02 -30.11
CA ILE A 48 -5.84 -18.19 -30.16
C ILE A 48 -6.26 -18.98 -31.40
N ASN A 49 -5.65 -18.73 -32.57
CA ASN A 49 -6.00 -19.40 -33.80
C ASN A 49 -5.55 -20.88 -33.80
N ILE A 50 -4.36 -21.17 -33.26
CA ILE A 50 -3.88 -22.55 -33.04
C ILE A 50 -4.89 -23.34 -32.19
N ASN A 51 -5.45 -22.73 -31.15
CA ASN A 51 -6.48 -23.36 -30.29
C ASN A 51 -7.81 -23.66 -31.01
N ASN A 52 -8.23 -22.83 -31.97
CA ASN A 52 -9.48 -23.03 -32.70
C ASN A 52 -9.39 -24.16 -33.75
N TYR A 53 -8.22 -24.36 -34.37
CA TYR A 53 -8.01 -25.49 -35.29
C TYR A 53 -7.86 -26.84 -34.58
N SER A 54 -7.40 -26.86 -33.32
CA SER A 54 -7.33 -28.09 -32.51
C SER A 54 -8.68 -28.61 -32.00
N SER A 55 -9.77 -27.84 -32.15
CA SER A 55 -11.12 -28.28 -31.75
C SER A 55 -11.85 -29.06 -32.86
N THR A 56 -11.39 -29.01 -34.10
CA THR A 56 -12.09 -29.64 -35.25
C THR A 56 -11.37 -30.81 -35.91
N MET A 57 -10.12 -31.14 -35.55
CA MET A 57 -9.44 -32.33 -36.06
C MET A 57 -8.76 -33.10 -34.93
N ASN A 58 -9.40 -34.20 -34.53
CA ASN A 58 -8.76 -35.31 -33.83
C ASN A 58 -7.61 -35.84 -34.71
N SER A 59 -6.38 -35.59 -34.30
CA SER A 59 -5.24 -36.43 -34.69
C SER A 59 -4.27 -36.45 -33.52
N GLU A 60 -4.20 -37.63 -32.89
CA GLU A 60 -3.20 -38.02 -31.93
C GLU A 60 -1.82 -37.82 -32.53
N ASN A 61 -1.17 -36.69 -32.25
CA ASN A 61 0.29 -36.60 -32.05
C ASN A 61 0.73 -35.16 -31.79
N ASN A 62 1.37 -34.99 -30.63
CA ASN A 62 2.30 -33.93 -30.29
C ASN A 62 1.74 -32.50 -30.16
N ASN A 63 1.08 -32.21 -29.02
CA ASN A 63 1.08 -30.84 -28.47
C ASN A 63 0.82 -30.74 -26.95
N SER A 64 1.33 -31.70 -26.17
CA SER A 64 1.15 -31.74 -24.71
C SER A 64 1.81 -30.55 -23.98
N TYR A 65 2.88 -29.96 -24.55
CA TYR A 65 3.63 -28.86 -23.91
C TYR A 65 2.95 -27.49 -24.03
N SER A 66 2.19 -27.24 -25.10
CA SER A 66 1.47 -25.96 -25.29
C SER A 66 0.23 -25.90 -24.40
N SER A 67 -0.57 -26.97 -24.36
CA SER A 67 -1.74 -27.07 -23.47
C SER A 67 -1.36 -27.10 -21.99
N PHE A 68 -0.22 -27.72 -21.63
CA PHE A 68 0.26 -27.75 -20.24
C PHE A 68 0.73 -26.36 -19.77
N SER A 69 1.45 -25.60 -20.61
CA SER A 69 1.89 -24.25 -20.27
C SER A 69 0.72 -23.26 -20.18
N GLN A 70 -0.28 -23.41 -21.07
CA GLN A 70 -1.51 -22.61 -21.05
C GLN A 70 -2.38 -22.93 -19.84
N TRP A 71 -2.54 -24.22 -19.51
CA TRP A 71 -3.23 -24.67 -18.29
C TRP A 71 -2.51 -24.20 -17.04
N TYR A 72 -1.17 -24.25 -16.99
CA TYR A 72 -0.39 -23.81 -15.83
C TYR A 72 -0.51 -22.29 -15.61
N LEU A 73 -0.41 -21.47 -16.67
CA LEU A 73 -0.63 -20.03 -16.57
C LEU A 73 -2.08 -19.69 -16.19
N SER A 74 -3.07 -20.38 -16.77
CA SER A 74 -4.48 -20.12 -16.47
C SER A 74 -4.85 -20.58 -15.06
N ASN A 75 -4.34 -21.73 -14.60
CA ASN A 75 -4.47 -22.17 -13.22
C ASN A 75 -3.74 -21.23 -12.28
N GLU A 76 -2.54 -20.75 -12.62
CA GLU A 76 -1.81 -19.86 -11.74
C GLU A 76 -2.49 -18.48 -11.62
N LEU A 77 -3.09 -17.98 -12.71
CA LEU A 77 -3.92 -16.77 -12.66
C LEU A 77 -5.24 -17.01 -11.90
N SER A 78 -5.88 -18.17 -12.08
CA SER A 78 -7.10 -18.54 -11.35
C SER A 78 -6.83 -18.73 -9.87
N ASN A 79 -5.83 -19.52 -9.50
CA ASN A 79 -5.38 -19.74 -8.13
C ASN A 79 -5.00 -18.41 -7.44
N LYS A 80 -4.26 -17.53 -8.12
CA LYS A 80 -3.95 -16.18 -7.60
C LYS A 80 -5.21 -15.32 -7.42
N SER A 81 -6.24 -15.52 -8.23
CA SER A 81 -7.53 -14.81 -8.08
C SER A 81 -8.36 -15.37 -6.93
N GLU A 82 -8.35 -16.69 -6.74
CA GLU A 82 -9.05 -17.38 -5.65
C GLU A 82 -8.42 -17.09 -4.29
N GLU A 83 -7.09 -17.13 -4.20
CA GLU A 83 -6.36 -16.80 -2.97
C GLU A 83 -6.59 -15.34 -2.55
N ARG A 84 -6.61 -14.42 -3.52
CA ARG A 84 -6.94 -13.01 -3.27
C ARG A 84 -8.38 -12.87 -2.79
N GLN A 85 -9.32 -13.57 -3.41
CA GLN A 85 -10.72 -13.51 -3.02
C GLN A 85 -10.91 -14.07 -1.59
N ALA A 86 -10.29 -15.20 -1.28
CA ALA A 86 -10.28 -15.78 0.06
C ALA A 86 -9.70 -14.81 1.09
N PHE A 87 -8.61 -14.13 0.78
CA PHE A 87 -8.03 -13.10 1.65
C PHE A 87 -8.98 -11.92 1.86
N ILE A 88 -9.61 -11.40 0.80
CA ILE A 88 -10.59 -10.31 0.91
C ILE A 88 -11.75 -10.72 1.81
N ASP A 89 -12.26 -11.94 1.67
CA ASP A 89 -13.39 -12.41 2.46
C ASP A 89 -13.00 -12.65 3.91
N GLN A 90 -11.79 -13.15 4.18
CA GLN A 90 -11.22 -13.21 5.53
C GLN A 90 -11.07 -11.81 6.14
N LEU A 91 -10.53 -10.85 5.37
CA LEU A 91 -10.40 -9.46 5.82
C LEU A 91 -11.76 -8.84 6.15
N LYS A 92 -12.80 -9.10 5.35
CA LYS A 92 -14.16 -8.61 5.63
C LYS A 92 -14.69 -9.19 6.94
N GLN A 93 -14.49 -10.50 7.18
CA GLN A 93 -14.91 -11.15 8.41
C GLN A 93 -14.21 -10.54 9.63
N GLU A 94 -12.89 -10.38 9.56
CA GLU A 94 -12.12 -9.70 10.61
C GLU A 94 -12.57 -8.25 10.80
N PHE A 95 -12.84 -7.52 9.73
CA PHE A 95 -13.31 -6.13 9.81
C PHE A 95 -14.66 -6.02 10.53
N ILE A 96 -15.61 -6.91 10.23
CA ILE A 96 -16.90 -6.97 10.94
C ILE A 96 -16.68 -7.26 12.43
N ARG A 97 -15.85 -8.26 12.74
CA ARG A 97 -15.52 -8.65 14.11
C ARG A 97 -14.92 -7.49 14.89
N ILE A 98 -13.93 -6.80 14.32
CA ILE A 98 -13.25 -5.67 14.94
C ILE A 98 -14.21 -4.48 15.10
N ASN A 99 -15.07 -4.22 14.11
CA ASN A 99 -16.08 -3.15 14.24
C ASN A 99 -17.02 -3.39 15.42
N THR A 100 -17.41 -4.63 15.71
CA THR A 100 -18.20 -4.95 16.91
C THR A 100 -17.43 -4.58 18.19
N LEU A 101 -16.14 -4.92 18.26
CA LEU A 101 -15.30 -4.57 19.42
C LEU A 101 -15.10 -3.06 19.56
N VAL A 102 -14.92 -2.36 18.43
CA VAL A 102 -14.79 -0.90 18.40
C VAL A 102 -16.08 -0.21 18.83
N SER A 103 -17.24 -0.71 18.38
CA SER A 103 -18.53 -0.21 18.84
C SER A 103 -18.68 -0.37 20.35
N GLU A 104 -18.31 -1.53 20.89
CA GLU A 104 -18.38 -1.79 22.34
C GLU A 104 -17.45 -0.85 23.13
N ALA A 105 -16.22 -0.66 22.66
CA ALA A 105 -15.26 0.26 23.28
C ALA A 105 -15.76 1.71 23.26
N ASN A 106 -16.38 2.14 22.14
CA ASN A 106 -16.98 3.46 22.01
C ASN A 106 -18.14 3.65 23.00
N THR A 107 -19.00 2.65 23.19
CA THR A 107 -20.07 2.68 24.19
C THR A 107 -19.50 2.83 25.62
N ILE A 108 -18.49 2.05 25.99
CA ILE A 108 -17.85 2.16 27.32
C ILE A 108 -17.21 3.55 27.50
N SER A 109 -16.55 4.06 26.47
CA SER A 109 -15.93 5.40 26.46
C SER A 109 -16.98 6.48 26.71
N GLU A 110 -18.13 6.39 26.02
CA GLU A 110 -19.25 7.31 26.15
C GLU A 110 -19.88 7.26 27.55
N GLU A 111 -20.13 6.07 28.09
CA GLU A 111 -20.69 5.87 29.44
C GLU A 111 -19.77 6.43 30.54
N MET A 112 -18.46 6.30 30.37
CA MET A 112 -17.46 6.87 31.28
C MET A 112 -17.13 8.34 31.01
N GLN A 113 -17.84 8.99 30.08
CA GLN A 113 -17.65 10.39 29.67
C GLN A 113 -16.22 10.68 29.22
N ARG A 114 -15.60 9.75 28.50
CA ARG A 114 -14.28 9.91 27.91
C ARG A 114 -14.42 10.43 26.49
N GLN A 115 -13.68 11.49 26.19
CA GLN A 115 -13.62 12.10 24.87
C GLN A 115 -12.65 11.32 23.98
N ILE A 116 -12.90 10.02 23.76
CA ILE A 116 -12.05 9.15 22.93
C ILE A 116 -12.93 8.35 21.98
N ILE A 117 -12.56 8.38 20.70
CA ILE A 117 -13.26 7.72 19.60
C ILE A 117 -12.30 6.72 18.95
N TYR A 118 -12.76 5.48 18.83
CA TYR A 118 -12.06 4.40 18.15
C TYR A 118 -12.65 4.19 16.76
N ASN A 119 -11.78 4.09 15.75
CA ASN A 119 -12.15 3.81 14.36
C ASN A 119 -11.28 2.68 13.79
N VAL A 120 -11.84 1.83 12.94
CA VAL A 120 -11.06 0.80 12.23
C VAL A 120 -10.47 1.40 10.96
N ILE A 121 -9.19 1.12 10.73
CA ILE A 121 -8.44 1.50 9.53
C ILE A 121 -7.75 0.26 8.95
N LEU A 122 -7.36 0.32 7.68
CA LEU A 122 -6.50 -0.70 7.06
C LEU A 122 -5.09 -0.13 6.92
N GLN A 123 -4.11 -0.85 7.45
CA GLN A 123 -2.70 -0.48 7.39
C GLN A 123 -1.94 -1.47 6.51
N ILE A 124 -0.90 -1.01 5.81
CA ILE A 124 0.08 -1.87 5.14
C ILE A 124 1.26 -2.03 6.10
N PRO A 125 1.47 -3.23 6.69
CA PRO A 125 2.66 -3.50 7.51
C PRO A 125 3.95 -3.25 6.75
N VAL A 126 4.95 -2.69 7.45
CA VAL A 126 6.29 -2.47 6.90
C VAL A 126 6.97 -3.75 6.42
N SER A 127 6.63 -4.90 6.99
CA SER A 127 7.11 -6.21 6.57
C SER A 127 6.77 -6.51 5.11
N TYR A 128 5.63 -6.05 4.62
CA TYR A 128 5.16 -6.27 3.24
C TYR A 128 5.80 -5.34 2.21
N LEU A 129 6.58 -4.35 2.66
CA LEU A 129 7.30 -3.44 1.76
C LEU A 129 8.62 -4.06 1.25
N LYS A 130 9.03 -5.21 1.78
CA LYS A 130 10.24 -5.91 1.31
C LYS A 130 10.02 -6.48 -0.10
N PRO A 131 10.92 -6.18 -1.07
CA PRO A 131 10.81 -6.68 -2.44
C PRO A 131 10.77 -8.22 -2.55
N SER A 132 11.35 -8.93 -1.59
CA SER A 132 11.42 -10.41 -1.54
C SER A 132 10.15 -11.09 -1.05
N GLU A 133 9.25 -10.36 -0.39
CA GLU A 133 8.02 -10.89 0.24
C GLU A 133 6.76 -10.30 -0.39
N ARG A 134 6.80 -9.92 -1.68
CA ARG A 134 5.61 -9.49 -2.44
C ARG A 134 4.64 -10.65 -2.66
N SER A 135 3.99 -11.08 -1.59
CA SER A 135 2.72 -11.77 -1.65
C SER A 135 1.68 -10.76 -2.07
N ILE A 136 1.25 -10.84 -3.34
CA ILE A 136 0.18 -10.02 -3.91
C ILE A 136 -1.15 -10.23 -3.14
N ASN A 137 -1.21 -11.28 -2.33
CA ASN A 137 -2.43 -11.72 -1.67
C ASN A 137 -2.64 -11.05 -0.31
N ASN A 138 -1.60 -10.62 0.41
CA ASN A 138 -1.72 -10.11 1.79
C ASN A 138 -1.17 -8.69 1.93
N LEU A 139 -1.84 -7.71 1.34
CA LEU A 139 -1.32 -6.33 1.28
C LEU A 139 -1.57 -5.52 2.56
N CYS A 140 -2.68 -5.79 3.26
CA CYS A 140 -3.14 -4.94 4.37
C CYS A 140 -3.57 -5.77 5.57
N VAL A 141 -3.46 -5.17 6.76
CA VAL A 141 -3.92 -5.70 8.05
C VAL A 141 -4.82 -4.65 8.70
N PRO A 142 -5.93 -5.02 9.34
CA PRO A 142 -6.74 -4.08 10.08
C PRO A 142 -5.98 -3.53 11.30
N ALA A 143 -6.16 -2.25 11.57
CA ALA A 143 -5.61 -1.54 12.72
C ALA A 143 -6.65 -0.57 13.28
N ILE A 144 -6.43 -0.07 14.49
CA ILE A 144 -7.41 0.74 15.19
C ILE A 144 -6.85 2.12 15.44
N GLN A 145 -7.51 3.12 14.89
CA GLN A 145 -7.21 4.51 15.09
C GLN A 145 -7.92 5.02 16.36
N VAL A 146 -7.14 5.52 17.30
CA VAL A 146 -7.61 6.13 18.53
C VAL A 146 -7.50 7.65 18.40
N LYS A 147 -8.63 8.35 18.50
CA LYS A 147 -8.70 9.82 18.45
C LYS A 147 -9.19 10.36 19.79
N ARG A 148 -8.44 11.29 20.38
CA ARG A 148 -8.84 12.01 21.60
C ARG A 148 -9.47 13.35 21.24
N GLY A 149 -10.69 13.60 21.70
CA GLY A 149 -11.39 14.87 21.53
C GLY A 149 -10.56 16.04 22.08
N GLY A 150 -10.28 17.01 21.21
CA GLY A 150 -9.47 18.18 21.52
C GLY A 150 -8.00 18.12 21.06
N ASN A 151 -7.48 16.93 20.72
CA ASN A 151 -6.11 16.78 20.22
C ASN A 151 -6.12 16.29 18.75
N SER A 152 -5.27 16.88 17.91
CA SER A 152 -5.07 16.42 16.53
C SER A 152 -4.22 15.15 16.43
N LEU A 153 -3.59 14.73 17.52
CA LEU A 153 -2.74 13.55 17.55
C LEU A 153 -3.60 12.29 17.60
N THR A 154 -3.52 11.49 16.53
CA THR A 154 -4.19 10.19 16.43
C THR A 154 -3.18 9.07 16.66
N GLN A 155 -3.53 8.08 17.45
CA GLN A 155 -2.72 6.87 17.63
C GLN A 155 -3.26 5.74 16.78
N ILE A 156 -2.36 4.83 16.40
CA ILE A 156 -2.71 3.59 15.71
C ILE A 156 -2.30 2.44 16.62
N TRP A 157 -3.24 1.56 16.92
CA TRP A 157 -3.03 0.35 17.70
C TRP A 157 -3.27 -0.89 16.85
N ASP A 158 -2.49 -1.93 17.11
CA ASP A 158 -2.76 -3.26 16.58
C ASP A 158 -4.04 -3.83 17.21
N VAL A 159 -4.69 -4.74 16.48
CA VAL A 159 -5.94 -5.37 16.92
C VAL A 159 -5.74 -6.13 18.23
N GLU A 160 -4.65 -6.88 18.38
CA GLU A 160 -4.34 -7.65 19.59
C GLU A 160 -4.18 -6.74 20.83
N LYS A 161 -3.47 -5.62 20.65
CA LYS A 161 -3.29 -4.62 21.69
C LYS A 161 -4.63 -4.02 22.10
N PHE A 162 -5.46 -3.66 21.13
CA PHE A 162 -6.78 -3.12 21.40
C PHE A 162 -7.70 -4.12 22.09
N GLU A 163 -7.68 -5.40 21.72
CA GLU A 163 -8.45 -6.45 22.41
C GLU A 163 -8.06 -6.58 23.88
N SER A 164 -6.75 -6.56 24.15
CA SER A 164 -6.23 -6.53 25.52
C SER A 164 -6.72 -5.29 26.27
N GLN A 165 -6.61 -4.10 25.65
CA GLN A 165 -7.07 -2.85 26.28
C GLN A 165 -8.58 -2.82 26.49
N LEU A 166 -9.38 -3.32 25.55
CA LEU A 166 -10.82 -3.42 25.67
C LEU A 166 -11.22 -4.31 26.85
N ASN A 167 -10.52 -5.44 27.07
CA ASN A 167 -10.75 -6.26 28.25
C ASN A 167 -10.45 -5.48 29.55
N HIS A 168 -9.40 -4.65 29.57
CA HIS A 168 -9.13 -3.77 30.70
C HIS A 168 -10.22 -2.70 30.88
N MET A 169 -10.74 -2.11 29.79
CA MET A 169 -11.86 -1.16 29.82
C MET A 169 -13.12 -1.81 30.41
N LYS A 170 -13.47 -3.03 29.98
CA LYS A 170 -14.60 -3.80 30.51
C LYS A 170 -14.47 -4.06 32.01
N ASN A 171 -13.30 -4.55 32.42
CA ASN A 171 -13.03 -4.82 33.84
C ASN A 171 -13.11 -3.55 34.69
N LEU A 172 -12.61 -2.42 34.17
CA LEU A 172 -12.70 -1.13 34.82
C LEU A 172 -14.15 -0.65 34.88
N HIS A 173 -14.94 -0.88 33.82
CA HIS A 173 -16.35 -0.53 33.74
C HIS A 173 -17.20 -1.25 34.77
N THR A 174 -17.06 -2.57 34.88
CA THR A 174 -17.78 -3.35 35.91
C THR A 174 -17.45 -2.84 37.31
N LYS A 175 -16.17 -2.57 37.61
CA LYS A 175 -15.78 -2.03 38.92
C LYS A 175 -16.31 -0.61 39.15
N TRP A 176 -16.34 0.21 38.12
CA TRP A 176 -16.86 1.57 38.19
C TRP A 176 -18.37 1.62 38.44
N ILE A 177 -19.14 0.71 37.82
CA ILE A 177 -20.59 0.59 38.07
C ILE A 177 -20.87 0.26 39.55
N ILE A 178 -20.05 -0.61 40.15
CA ILE A 178 -20.23 -1.11 41.52
C ILE A 178 -19.71 -0.09 42.57
N ALA A 179 -18.84 0.84 42.19
CA ALA A 179 -18.22 1.77 43.13
C ALA A 179 -19.21 2.84 43.65
N ASP A 180 -19.21 3.07 44.98
CA ASP A 180 -20.04 4.10 45.62
C ASP A 180 -19.66 5.53 45.18
N ASN A 181 -18.35 5.80 45.04
CA ASN A 181 -17.84 7.08 44.54
C ASN A 181 -17.21 6.92 43.15
N LYS A 182 -18.07 6.98 42.13
CA LYS A 182 -17.73 6.82 40.71
C LYS A 182 -16.59 7.72 40.23
N THR A 183 -16.61 8.99 40.61
CA THR A 183 -15.66 10.00 40.11
C THR A 183 -14.27 9.78 40.68
N GLU A 184 -14.20 9.54 41.99
CA GLU A 184 -12.93 9.31 42.69
C GLU A 184 -12.28 7.99 42.26
N PHE A 185 -13.08 6.93 42.11
CA PHE A 185 -12.60 5.64 41.62
C PHE A 185 -11.96 5.77 40.23
N LEU A 186 -12.61 6.46 39.29
CA LEU A 186 -12.06 6.68 37.95
C LEU A 186 -10.75 7.46 37.98
N THR A 187 -10.68 8.55 38.76
CA THR A 187 -9.46 9.35 38.84
C THR A 187 -8.28 8.54 39.38
N GLN A 188 -8.51 7.70 40.39
CA GLN A 188 -7.45 6.84 40.95
C GLN A 188 -7.07 5.69 40.01
N ALA A 189 -8.04 5.06 39.35
CA ALA A 189 -7.79 3.96 38.42
C ALA A 189 -6.97 4.44 37.21
N LEU A 190 -7.35 5.57 36.61
CA LEU A 190 -6.69 6.11 35.42
C LEU A 190 -5.29 6.64 35.70
N LYS A 191 -5.03 7.17 36.90
CA LYS A 191 -3.67 7.58 37.31
C LYS A 191 -2.71 6.40 37.42
N ARG A 192 -3.21 5.20 37.72
CA ARG A 192 -2.39 3.99 37.86
C ARG A 192 -2.16 3.33 36.51
N ASN A 193 -3.22 3.14 35.74
CA ASN A 193 -3.13 2.55 34.41
C ASN A 193 -4.37 2.98 33.59
N ASN A 194 -4.16 3.78 32.55
CA ASN A 194 -5.25 4.27 31.70
C ASN A 194 -5.44 3.33 30.49
N PRO A 195 -6.49 2.49 30.46
CA PRO A 195 -6.70 1.58 29.34
C PRO A 195 -7.23 2.27 28.07
N PHE A 196 -7.66 3.55 28.18
CA PHE A 196 -8.29 4.27 27.07
C PHE A 196 -7.30 4.96 26.14
N PHE A 197 -6.08 5.27 26.61
CA PHE A 197 -5.11 6.02 25.83
C PHE A 197 -3.70 5.81 26.36
N ASP A 198 -2.73 5.62 25.46
CA ASP A 198 -1.32 5.52 25.83
C ASP A 198 -0.69 6.91 25.83
N GLU A 199 -0.20 7.38 26.97
CA GLU A 199 0.45 8.71 27.03
C GLU A 199 1.83 8.72 26.36
N GLN A 200 2.47 7.56 26.17
CA GLN A 200 3.76 7.41 25.48
C GLN A 200 3.66 6.35 24.38
N SER A 201 3.16 6.73 23.20
CA SER A 201 3.25 5.88 22.01
C SER A 201 4.32 6.41 21.06
N ASN A 202 5.36 5.62 20.80
CA ASN A 202 6.29 5.90 19.71
C ASN A 202 5.55 5.67 18.39
N SER A 203 5.13 6.75 17.73
CA SER A 203 4.46 6.64 16.44
C SER A 203 5.50 6.44 15.34
N PHE A 204 5.24 5.47 14.46
CA PHE A 204 6.00 5.35 13.24
C PHE A 204 5.76 6.58 12.36
N ILE A 205 6.84 7.22 11.90
CA ILE A 205 6.77 8.46 11.11
C ILE A 205 6.91 8.16 9.62
N GLY A 206 7.79 7.22 9.25
CA GLY A 206 8.00 6.90 7.84
C GLY A 206 9.10 5.89 7.54
N VAL A 207 9.18 5.49 6.28
CA VAL A 207 10.19 4.58 5.72
C VAL A 207 11.14 5.39 4.82
N ALA A 208 12.43 5.11 4.89
CA ALA A 208 13.43 5.64 3.97
C ALA A 208 14.16 4.48 3.29
N ASN A 209 14.23 4.48 1.96
CA ASN A 209 14.91 3.44 1.19
C ASN A 209 16.36 3.84 0.92
N ILE A 210 17.31 3.12 1.51
CA ILE A 210 18.75 3.40 1.37
C ILE A 210 19.39 2.35 0.46
N TYR A 211 19.99 2.79 -0.65
CA TYR A 211 20.69 1.92 -1.58
C TYR A 211 22.18 1.86 -1.25
N LEU A 212 22.59 0.76 -0.64
CA LEU A 212 23.97 0.58 -0.17
C LEU A 212 24.96 0.10 -1.23
N LYS A 213 24.57 0.08 -2.51
CA LYS A 213 25.45 -0.36 -3.62
C LYS A 213 26.73 0.47 -3.71
N ALA A 214 26.69 1.73 -3.31
CA ALA A 214 27.85 2.62 -3.30
C ALA A 214 28.93 2.21 -2.28
N LEU A 215 28.59 1.42 -1.24
CA LEU A 215 29.57 0.93 -0.26
C LEU A 215 30.58 -0.06 -0.87
N PHE A 216 30.28 -0.66 -2.02
CA PHE A 216 31.20 -1.55 -2.71
C PHE A 216 32.39 -0.81 -3.36
N TYR A 217 32.32 0.52 -3.45
CA TYR A 217 33.37 1.35 -3.97
C TYR A 217 33.93 2.20 -2.81
N ASP A 218 35.25 2.30 -2.69
CA ASP A 218 35.94 3.01 -1.60
C ASP A 218 35.79 4.54 -1.77
N THR A 219 34.57 5.03 -1.56
CA THR A 219 34.11 6.38 -1.88
C THR A 219 33.33 6.94 -0.70
N LYS A 220 33.51 8.22 -0.40
CA LYS A 220 32.71 8.90 0.64
C LYS A 220 31.28 9.09 0.13
N ILE A 221 30.30 8.54 0.87
CA ILE A 221 28.88 8.61 0.52
C ILE A 221 28.24 9.77 1.30
N ASP A 222 27.80 10.80 0.57
CA ASP A 222 26.90 11.84 1.05
C ASP A 222 25.58 11.69 0.31
N TYR A 223 24.59 11.07 0.96
CA TYR A 223 23.33 10.67 0.34
C TYR A 223 22.15 11.14 1.18
N THR A 224 21.38 12.08 0.64
CA THR A 224 20.12 12.52 1.23
C THR A 224 19.00 11.55 0.85
N VAL A 225 18.29 11.03 1.85
CA VAL A 225 17.21 10.05 1.65
C VAL A 225 15.87 10.66 2.04
N PRO A 226 14.87 10.70 1.14
CA PRO A 226 13.53 11.15 1.50
C PRO A 226 12.88 10.16 2.46
N ILE A 227 12.19 10.68 3.48
CA ILE A 227 11.37 9.88 4.39
C ILE A 227 9.94 9.89 3.87
N PHE A 228 9.39 8.71 3.58
CA PHE A 228 8.01 8.57 3.15
C PHE A 228 7.12 8.30 4.36
N ASN A 229 6.08 9.11 4.55
CA ASN A 229 5.10 8.92 5.61
C ASN A 229 4.23 7.66 5.38
N THR A 230 3.43 7.29 6.37
CA THR A 230 2.50 6.16 6.28
C THR A 230 1.40 6.31 5.21
N GLN A 231 1.25 7.51 4.64
CA GLN A 231 0.32 7.84 3.57
C GLN A 231 1.01 7.95 2.19
N GLY A 232 2.33 7.77 2.13
CA GLY A 232 3.13 7.83 0.90
C GLY A 232 3.62 9.24 0.50
N GLU A 233 3.43 10.24 1.35
CA GLU A 233 3.94 11.61 1.13
C GLU A 233 5.37 11.75 1.66
N VAL A 234 6.16 12.62 1.03
CA VAL A 234 7.54 12.90 1.46
C VAL A 234 7.52 13.92 2.59
N ILE A 235 8.20 13.62 3.70
CA ILE A 235 8.44 14.51 4.85
C ILE A 235 9.89 14.98 4.84
#